data_AF-K3XB21-F1
#
_entry.id   AF-K3XB21-F1
#
_cell.length_a   1.000
_cell.length_b   1.000
_cell.length_c   1.000
_cell.angle_alpha   90.00
_cell.angle_beta   90.00
_cell.angle_gamma   90.00
#
_symmetry.space_group_name_H-M   'P 1'
#
loop_
_entity.id
_entity.type
_entity.pdbx_description
1 polymer ?
#
loop_
_entity_poly.entity_id
_entity_poly.type
_entity_poly.pdbx_seq_one_letter_code
_entity_poly.pdbx_strand_id
1 'polypeptide(L)'
;MENGDAGGHEMQVQTEGDALDDPSFVEGNEMDDPVSSDADAAMSAFFRAPPEITEEQEKKGPTEDTVEDPDPATTSTEGLEFSLLVILQPDNVRHRVIVTPDMTIAAVTGAICSDLKLSADLIAYPGLTPSPGHSIPEMQLAALGLNGLISSNNGGDEPMLQAYVAKKISTSEYIMPDQIQVQIYNEEHDSYHTIQVEIEKFTGRKPYLGGFRHRKTQQLFHHASAQTFLSRARRNIGIMRSHRETQTQELVTRSLQTSRESGTQMARRDLRLDESCDRYVTAKPYFDSYQLDSLRDDSVLLIQRLWRGYKARAYVYNLREQKRRILVVGELEAQENAVEDANYQKREVYRRMHPKTVSDFEVLYNELDKWRQVETQKVQDDFDRNLLDSDARQRALEAILAKDTKLLQTIDRLKLTATDSNRKQRIDAMLQYMARPKHWQMSDGGVKEVHTPFTIRAKELMDLYHGLKASLVSVDERLDVLLHVKWTVKEFECPLTKEIIELIDREADMLNRGRKEKSLEGLRKRLSNLFLQFIEIPEFNPESATVKQHASSVGR
;
A
#
# COMPACT_ATOMS: atom_id res chain seq x y z
N MET A 1 23.42 -65.93 25.86
CA MET A 1 24.55 -65.00 25.68
C MET A 1 23.91 -63.65 25.43
N GLU A 2 23.89 -62.66 26.32
CA GLU A 2 24.51 -62.37 27.62
C GLU A 2 23.45 -61.57 28.42
N ASN A 3 23.22 -61.87 29.71
CA ASN A 3 23.60 -61.05 30.88
C ASN A 3 23.25 -59.54 30.71
N GLY A 4 22.53 -58.86 31.59
CA GLY A 4 22.25 -59.08 33.00
C GLY A 4 22.30 -57.72 33.70
N ASP A 5 21.50 -57.63 34.76
CA ASP A 5 21.74 -56.84 35.98
C ASP A 5 21.24 -55.39 36.11
N ALA A 6 20.90 -55.12 37.36
CA ALA A 6 20.14 -54.02 37.92
C ALA A 6 21.01 -53.00 38.67
N GLY A 7 20.38 -51.87 39.06
CA GLY A 7 20.90 -50.85 39.97
C GLY A 7 20.87 -49.46 39.32
N GLY A 8 20.40 -48.37 39.91
CA GLY A 8 19.92 -48.05 41.26
C GLY A 8 20.19 -46.56 41.53
N HIS A 9 19.31 -45.90 42.32
CA HIS A 9 19.49 -44.60 43.02
C HIS A 9 19.53 -43.32 42.15
N GLU A 10 19.04 -42.13 42.54
CA GLU A 10 18.36 -41.56 43.71
C GLU A 10 17.93 -40.11 43.35
N MET A 11 17.24 -39.43 44.29
CA MET A 11 16.95 -37.98 44.40
C MET A 11 15.55 -37.52 43.94
N GLN A 12 14.79 -36.75 44.71
CA GLN A 12 14.75 -36.45 46.15
C GLN A 12 13.44 -35.69 46.32
N VAL A 13 12.55 -36.17 47.17
CA VAL A 13 11.33 -35.45 47.58
C VAL A 13 11.72 -34.61 48.79
N GLN A 14 11.53 -33.30 48.71
CA GLN A 14 11.52 -32.40 49.86
C GLN A 14 10.13 -31.78 49.97
N THR A 15 9.43 -32.20 51.02
CA THR A 15 8.24 -31.60 51.60
C THR A 15 8.64 -30.95 52.91
N GLU A 16 8.29 -29.68 53.09
CA GLU A 16 8.11 -28.91 54.34
C GLU A 16 7.77 -27.48 53.85
N GLY A 17 6.78 -26.71 54.31
CA GLY A 17 5.83 -26.79 55.41
C GLY A 17 5.39 -25.35 55.71
N ASP A 18 4.08 -25.11 55.72
CA ASP A 18 3.28 -24.02 56.32
C ASP A 18 3.83 -22.58 56.49
N ALA A 19 3.07 -21.62 55.91
CA ALA A 19 2.64 -20.41 56.62
C ALA A 19 1.37 -19.84 55.98
N LEU A 20 0.29 -19.84 56.76
CA LEU A 20 -0.98 -19.16 56.54
C LEU A 20 -0.78 -17.63 56.59
N ASP A 21 -1.42 -16.89 55.68
CA ASP A 21 -2.02 -15.59 55.99
C ASP A 21 -3.02 -15.19 54.89
N ASP A 22 -4.28 -15.04 55.33
CA ASP A 22 -5.37 -14.31 54.66
C ASP A 22 -4.97 -12.84 54.44
N PRO A 23 -5.57 -12.14 53.45
CA PRO A 23 -6.63 -11.23 53.88
C PRO A 23 -7.78 -11.00 52.87
N SER A 24 -8.97 -11.02 53.45
CA SER A 24 -10.05 -10.03 53.29
C SER A 24 -10.61 -9.76 51.88
N PHE A 25 -11.74 -10.41 51.66
CA PHE A 25 -12.94 -9.88 51.01
C PHE A 25 -13.24 -8.43 51.47
N VAL A 26 -13.34 -7.49 50.52
CA VAL A 26 -13.84 -6.13 50.75
C VAL A 26 -15.06 -5.92 49.87
N GLU A 27 -16.19 -5.74 50.55
CA GLU A 27 -17.44 -5.18 50.03
C GLU A 27 -17.29 -3.69 49.69
N GLY A 28 -18.12 -3.23 48.74
CA GLY A 28 -18.54 -1.82 48.66
C GLY A 28 -18.23 -1.14 47.33
N ASN A 29 -19.21 -1.03 46.43
CA ASN A 29 -20.06 0.16 46.36
C ASN A 29 -20.93 0.12 45.09
N GLU A 30 -22.23 -0.05 45.30
CA GLU A 30 -23.27 0.50 44.43
C GLU A 30 -23.19 2.03 44.52
N MET A 31 -23.05 2.70 43.37
CA MET A 31 -23.41 4.11 43.22
C MET A 31 -23.89 4.34 41.77
N ASP A 32 -25.22 4.41 41.66
CA ASP A 32 -26.02 5.34 40.86
C ASP A 32 -25.35 6.08 39.69
N ASP A 33 -25.74 5.70 38.47
CA ASP A 33 -25.71 6.61 37.31
C ASP A 33 -27.14 7.15 37.05
N PRO A 34 -27.35 8.47 37.05
CA PRO A 34 -28.66 9.04 36.85
C PRO A 34 -29.02 9.10 35.36
N VAL A 35 -30.19 8.54 35.08
CA VAL A 35 -31.02 8.84 33.91
C VAL A 35 -31.29 10.34 33.88
N SER A 36 -30.82 11.03 32.83
CA SER A 36 -31.40 12.32 32.43
C SER A 36 -32.02 12.20 31.05
N SER A 37 -33.34 12.05 31.09
CA SER A 37 -34.25 12.52 30.07
C SER A 37 -34.21 14.04 30.03
N ASP A 38 -33.99 14.64 28.86
CA ASP A 38 -34.67 15.85 28.39
C ASP A 38 -34.09 16.29 27.04
N ALA A 39 -34.88 16.12 25.99
CA ALA A 39 -34.91 17.01 24.82
C ALA A 39 -36.14 16.66 23.98
N ASP A 40 -37.30 17.05 24.50
CA ASP A 40 -38.53 17.16 23.73
C ASP A 40 -38.42 18.28 22.68
N ALA A 41 -38.97 17.98 21.51
CA ALA A 41 -39.73 18.88 20.63
C ALA A 41 -39.30 20.35 20.48
N ALA A 42 -38.74 20.68 19.30
CA ALA A 42 -39.28 21.71 18.41
C ALA A 42 -38.41 21.82 17.14
N MET A 43 -39.00 21.56 15.96
CA MET A 43 -39.18 22.59 14.93
C MET A 43 -39.67 21.93 13.63
N SER A 44 -40.92 22.23 13.39
CA SER A 44 -41.73 22.02 12.20
C SER A 44 -41.11 22.59 10.91
N ALA A 45 -41.43 21.89 9.82
CA ALA A 45 -41.72 22.41 8.49
C ALA A 45 -40.58 23.09 7.72
N PHE A 46 -39.98 22.36 6.76
CA PHE A 46 -39.56 22.92 5.47
C PHE A 46 -39.22 21.78 4.49
N PHE A 47 -40.23 21.26 3.77
CA PHE A 47 -40.00 20.52 2.53
C PHE A 47 -40.87 21.14 1.43
N ARG A 48 -40.21 21.86 0.53
CA ARG A 48 -40.78 22.37 -0.72
C ARG A 48 -40.24 21.50 -1.84
N ALA A 49 -41.16 20.91 -2.60
CA ALA A 49 -40.87 20.11 -3.79
C ALA A 49 -40.16 20.92 -4.89
N PRO A 50 -39.31 20.31 -5.72
CA PRO A 50 -38.86 20.91 -6.97
C PRO A 50 -39.75 20.49 -8.15
N PRO A 51 -40.05 21.39 -9.11
CA PRO A 51 -40.77 21.04 -10.32
C PRO A 51 -39.85 20.61 -11.46
N GLU A 52 -40.45 19.83 -12.35
CA GLU A 52 -40.01 19.45 -13.69
C GLU A 52 -39.81 20.70 -14.57
N ILE A 53 -38.79 20.68 -15.44
CA ILE A 53 -38.66 21.63 -16.55
C ILE A 53 -38.36 20.83 -17.82
N THR A 54 -39.32 20.89 -18.72
CA THR A 54 -39.32 20.47 -20.12
C THR A 54 -38.49 21.42 -21.00
N GLU A 55 -37.91 20.84 -22.03
CA GLU A 55 -37.24 21.47 -23.16
C GLU A 55 -38.12 22.50 -23.87
N GLU A 56 -37.54 23.62 -24.31
CA GLU A 56 -37.93 24.29 -25.55
C GLU A 56 -36.68 24.85 -26.25
N GLN A 57 -36.61 24.55 -27.55
CA GLN A 57 -35.61 24.94 -28.52
C GLN A 57 -35.83 26.39 -28.96
N GLU A 58 -34.77 27.14 -29.25
CA GLU A 58 -34.88 28.18 -30.28
C GLU A 58 -33.60 28.31 -31.12
N LYS A 59 -33.81 28.16 -32.42
CA LYS A 59 -32.89 28.27 -33.54
C LYS A 59 -32.45 29.72 -33.77
N LYS A 60 -31.18 29.93 -34.11
CA LYS A 60 -30.75 30.95 -35.10
C LYS A 60 -29.53 30.45 -35.87
N GLY A 61 -29.70 30.22 -37.17
CA GLY A 61 -28.67 30.49 -38.17
C GLY A 61 -29.27 31.48 -39.19
N PRO A 62 -28.65 31.71 -40.36
CA PRO A 62 -27.22 31.79 -40.67
C PRO A 62 -26.92 33.12 -41.41
N THR A 63 -25.66 33.38 -41.77
CA THR A 63 -25.31 34.39 -42.79
C THR A 63 -24.33 33.78 -43.77
N GLU A 64 -24.79 33.65 -45.01
CA GLU A 64 -24.03 33.36 -46.23
C GLU A 64 -23.39 34.64 -46.78
N ASP A 65 -22.27 34.48 -47.48
CA ASP A 65 -21.92 35.23 -48.70
C ASP A 65 -20.86 34.38 -49.46
N THR A 66 -21.20 33.73 -50.58
CA THR A 66 -21.29 34.22 -51.98
C THR A 66 -20.02 33.86 -52.77
N VAL A 67 -20.12 32.97 -53.79
CA VAL A 67 -19.55 33.10 -55.15
C VAL A 67 -20.25 32.09 -56.11
N GLU A 68 -20.52 32.58 -57.31
CA GLU A 68 -21.30 32.06 -58.46
C GLU A 68 -20.68 30.87 -59.23
N ASP A 69 -21.56 30.18 -59.99
CA ASP A 69 -21.36 28.99 -60.85
C ASP A 69 -20.45 29.22 -62.09
N PRO A 70 -19.93 28.14 -62.76
CA PRO A 70 -20.67 27.58 -63.90
C PRO A 70 -20.59 26.04 -64.11
N ASP A 71 -21.58 25.51 -64.83
CA ASP A 71 -21.76 24.12 -65.32
C ASP A 71 -20.63 23.58 -66.26
N PRO A 72 -20.74 22.38 -66.89
CA PRO A 72 -20.53 21.04 -66.33
C PRO A 72 -19.52 20.22 -67.17
N ALA A 73 -18.61 19.44 -66.56
CA ALA A 73 -17.88 18.40 -67.29
C ALA A 73 -17.26 17.32 -66.37
N THR A 74 -17.78 16.08 -66.51
CA THR A 74 -17.08 14.78 -66.44
C THR A 74 -15.83 14.64 -65.55
N THR A 75 -15.90 13.83 -64.47
CA THR A 75 -14.90 12.77 -64.16
C THR A 75 -15.23 11.95 -62.89
N SER A 76 -15.03 10.63 -62.97
CA SER A 76 -14.61 9.65 -61.93
C SER A 76 -15.18 9.74 -60.50
N THR A 77 -15.98 8.74 -60.12
CA THR A 77 -16.18 8.30 -58.73
C THR A 77 -14.89 7.70 -58.16
N GLU A 78 -14.02 8.54 -57.60
CA GLU A 78 -12.93 8.11 -56.73
C GLU A 78 -12.93 9.03 -55.49
N GLY A 79 -13.13 8.47 -54.29
CA GLY A 79 -12.78 9.14 -53.03
C GLY A 79 -13.87 9.86 -52.21
N LEU A 80 -15.13 9.40 -52.20
CA LEU A 80 -16.11 9.91 -51.20
C LEU A 80 -15.88 9.23 -49.83
N GLU A 81 -15.18 9.93 -48.92
CA GLU A 81 -15.08 9.55 -47.50
C GLU A 81 -16.38 9.91 -46.76
N PHE A 82 -16.89 9.00 -45.93
CA PHE A 82 -18.06 9.24 -45.08
C PHE A 82 -17.84 8.69 -43.66
N SER A 83 -18.55 9.26 -42.68
CA SER A 83 -18.49 8.79 -41.28
C SER A 83 -19.45 7.60 -41.06
N LEU A 84 -18.90 6.44 -40.68
CA LEU A 84 -19.64 5.25 -40.29
C LEU A 84 -19.75 5.16 -38.76
N LEU A 85 -20.96 4.97 -38.24
CA LEU A 85 -21.21 4.75 -36.82
C LEU A 85 -21.23 3.25 -36.52
N VAL A 86 -20.25 2.75 -35.76
CA VAL A 86 -20.18 1.35 -35.35
C VAL A 86 -20.63 1.20 -33.90
N ILE A 87 -21.67 0.39 -33.66
CA ILE A 87 -22.17 0.10 -32.31
C ILE A 87 -21.66 -1.26 -31.86
N LEU A 88 -20.79 -1.25 -30.85
CA LEU A 88 -20.19 -2.44 -30.23
C LEU A 88 -21.06 -2.94 -29.06
N GLN A 89 -21.71 -4.08 -29.25
CA GLN A 89 -22.48 -4.78 -28.22
C GLN A 89 -21.60 -5.83 -27.51
N PRO A 90 -21.86 -6.15 -26.22
CA PRO A 90 -23.01 -5.78 -25.38
C PRO A 90 -22.92 -4.42 -24.66
N ASP A 91 -21.78 -3.72 -24.75
CA ASP A 91 -21.53 -2.51 -23.94
C ASP A 91 -22.08 -1.22 -24.58
N ASN A 92 -22.75 -1.32 -25.73
CA ASN A 92 -23.36 -0.22 -26.51
C ASN A 92 -22.41 0.95 -26.79
N VAL A 93 -21.12 0.65 -27.02
CA VAL A 93 -20.12 1.67 -27.34
C VAL A 93 -20.32 2.14 -28.77
N ARG A 94 -20.46 3.45 -28.97
CA ARG A 94 -20.60 4.10 -30.27
C ARG A 94 -19.22 4.60 -30.71
N HIS A 95 -18.65 4.00 -31.77
CA HIS A 95 -17.36 4.40 -32.33
C HIS A 95 -17.56 4.94 -33.75
N ARG A 96 -17.01 6.11 -34.05
CA ARG A 96 -17.09 6.74 -35.38
C ARG A 96 -15.79 6.48 -36.14
N VAL A 97 -15.90 5.93 -37.35
CA VAL A 97 -14.76 5.68 -38.23
C VAL A 97 -15.02 6.40 -39.56
N ILE A 98 -14.00 7.06 -40.11
CA ILE A 98 -14.06 7.65 -41.45
C ILE A 98 -13.71 6.55 -42.44
N VAL A 99 -14.57 6.29 -43.42
CA VAL A 99 -14.44 5.15 -44.31
C VAL A 99 -14.77 5.52 -45.76
N THR A 100 -14.14 4.84 -46.72
CA THR A 100 -14.48 4.90 -48.15
C THR A 100 -15.34 3.68 -48.54
N PRO A 101 -16.20 3.79 -49.57
CA PRO A 101 -17.08 2.70 -50.00
C PRO A 101 -16.34 1.42 -50.41
N ASP A 102 -15.09 1.55 -50.87
CA ASP A 102 -14.27 0.41 -51.33
C ASP A 102 -13.54 -0.32 -50.20
N MET A 103 -13.56 0.20 -48.96
CA MET A 103 -12.93 -0.48 -47.82
C MET A 103 -13.65 -1.77 -47.47
N THR A 104 -12.86 -2.81 -47.21
CA THR A 104 -13.36 -4.10 -46.72
C THR A 104 -13.67 -4.06 -45.23
N ILE A 105 -14.55 -4.94 -44.77
CA ILE A 105 -14.86 -5.09 -43.34
C ILE A 105 -13.60 -5.40 -42.53
N ALA A 106 -12.63 -6.14 -43.07
CA ALA A 106 -11.33 -6.38 -42.43
C ALA A 106 -10.50 -5.10 -42.20
N ALA A 107 -10.58 -4.13 -43.11
CA ALA A 107 -9.90 -2.85 -42.94
C ALA A 107 -10.60 -1.99 -41.86
N VAL A 108 -11.93 -2.05 -41.81
CA VAL A 108 -12.74 -1.37 -40.78
C VAL A 108 -12.52 -1.98 -39.40
N THR A 109 -12.49 -3.31 -39.26
CA THR A 109 -12.12 -3.96 -38.00
C THR A 109 -10.70 -3.61 -37.59
N GLY A 110 -9.76 -3.56 -38.53
CA GLY A 110 -8.39 -3.13 -38.29
C GLY A 110 -8.30 -1.73 -37.67
N ALA A 111 -9.03 -0.76 -38.21
CA ALA A 111 -9.09 0.61 -37.69
C ALA A 111 -9.73 0.68 -36.29
N ILE A 112 -10.83 -0.05 -36.05
CA ILE A 112 -11.46 -0.14 -34.73
C ILE A 112 -10.50 -0.78 -33.72
N CYS A 113 -9.77 -1.81 -34.15
CA CYS A 113 -8.80 -2.52 -33.34
C CYS A 113 -7.59 -1.64 -32.97
N SER A 114 -7.09 -0.80 -33.89
CA SER A 114 -6.03 0.16 -33.60
C SER A 114 -6.48 1.24 -32.62
N ASP A 115 -7.69 1.77 -32.81
CA ASP A 115 -8.23 2.87 -31.99
C ASP A 115 -8.57 2.42 -30.57
N LEU A 116 -9.26 1.29 -30.46
CA LEU A 116 -9.75 0.75 -29.18
C LEU A 116 -8.78 -0.24 -28.52
N LYS A 117 -7.63 -0.53 -29.17
CA LYS A 117 -6.65 -1.54 -28.74
C LYS A 117 -7.27 -2.91 -28.49
N LEU A 118 -8.17 -3.33 -29.39
CA LEU A 118 -8.85 -4.63 -29.36
C LEU A 118 -8.21 -5.59 -30.37
N SER A 119 -8.24 -6.91 -30.12
CA SER A 119 -7.82 -7.88 -31.13
C SER A 119 -8.94 -8.18 -32.13
N ALA A 120 -8.61 -8.25 -33.42
CA ALA A 120 -9.57 -8.44 -34.52
C ALA A 120 -10.44 -9.70 -34.36
N ASP A 121 -9.89 -10.77 -33.79
CA ASP A 121 -10.57 -12.04 -33.53
C ASP A 121 -11.77 -11.92 -32.57
N LEU A 122 -11.90 -10.80 -31.84
CA LEU A 122 -12.97 -10.60 -30.87
C LEU A 122 -14.17 -9.88 -31.47
N ILE A 123 -14.09 -9.35 -32.69
CA ILE A 123 -15.18 -8.59 -33.31
C ILE A 123 -15.92 -9.48 -34.31
N ALA A 124 -17.19 -9.75 -34.06
CA ALA A 124 -18.08 -10.48 -34.97
C ALA A 124 -19.20 -9.57 -35.48
N TYR A 125 -19.65 -9.78 -36.71
CA TYR A 125 -20.76 -9.05 -37.32
C TYR A 125 -21.95 -9.98 -37.54
N PRO A 126 -22.74 -10.31 -36.50
CA PRO A 126 -23.81 -11.29 -36.59
C PRO A 126 -24.97 -10.88 -37.53
N GLY A 127 -25.08 -9.60 -37.88
CA GLY A 127 -26.11 -9.07 -38.77
C GLY A 127 -25.79 -9.13 -40.27
N LEU A 128 -24.60 -9.59 -40.67
CA LEU A 128 -24.18 -9.60 -42.08
C LEU A 128 -24.30 -11.01 -42.68
N THR A 129 -25.08 -11.14 -43.76
CA THR A 129 -25.16 -12.38 -44.55
C THR A 129 -24.14 -12.35 -45.69
N PRO A 130 -23.26 -13.37 -45.83
CA PRO A 130 -22.29 -13.40 -46.91
C PRO A 130 -23.00 -13.52 -48.28
N SER A 131 -22.55 -12.74 -49.27
CA SER A 131 -22.93 -12.93 -50.67
C SER A 131 -22.37 -14.26 -51.20
N PRO A 132 -23.03 -14.93 -52.17
CA PRO A 132 -22.56 -16.22 -52.67
C PRO A 132 -21.15 -16.09 -53.27
N GLY A 133 -20.17 -16.67 -52.58
CA GLY A 133 -18.76 -16.75 -53.00
C GLY A 133 -17.76 -15.86 -52.25
N HIS A 134 -18.19 -15.03 -51.28
CA HIS A 134 -17.28 -14.16 -50.50
C HIS A 134 -17.36 -14.43 -49.00
N SER A 135 -16.22 -14.39 -48.31
CA SER A 135 -16.19 -14.43 -46.84
C SER A 135 -16.51 -13.05 -46.26
N ILE A 136 -17.15 -13.00 -45.08
CA ILE A 136 -17.52 -11.74 -44.40
C ILE A 136 -16.36 -10.72 -44.33
N PRO A 137 -15.10 -11.07 -44.00
CA PRO A 137 -14.02 -10.07 -43.92
C PRO A 137 -13.64 -9.41 -45.27
N GLU A 138 -13.95 -10.05 -46.41
CA GLU A 138 -13.57 -9.59 -47.75
C GLU A 138 -14.65 -8.73 -48.41
N MET A 139 -15.82 -8.58 -47.77
CA MET A 139 -16.93 -7.81 -48.31
C MET A 139 -16.62 -6.30 -48.21
N GLN A 140 -16.73 -5.59 -49.33
CA GLN A 140 -16.63 -4.14 -49.38
C GLN A 140 -17.89 -3.50 -48.78
N LEU A 141 -17.74 -2.34 -48.15
CA LEU A 141 -18.87 -1.58 -47.59
C LEU A 141 -19.91 -1.23 -48.66
N ALA A 142 -19.48 -1.02 -49.90
CA ALA A 142 -20.38 -0.77 -51.02
C ALA A 142 -21.35 -1.93 -51.30
N ALA A 143 -20.89 -3.17 -51.15
CA ALA A 143 -21.71 -4.37 -51.32
C ALA A 143 -22.75 -4.55 -50.19
N LEU A 144 -22.58 -3.85 -49.06
CA LEU A 144 -23.51 -3.80 -47.94
C LEU A 144 -24.53 -2.65 -48.02
N GLY A 145 -24.51 -1.89 -49.12
CA GLY A 145 -25.37 -0.71 -49.28
C GLY A 145 -24.88 0.53 -48.52
N LEU A 146 -23.66 0.50 -47.97
CA LEU A 146 -23.04 1.61 -47.25
C LEU A 146 -22.19 2.43 -48.24
N ASN A 147 -22.85 3.16 -49.15
CA ASN A 147 -22.22 3.90 -50.24
C ASN A 147 -22.07 5.41 -49.99
N GLY A 148 -22.36 5.91 -48.77
CA GLY A 148 -22.38 7.35 -48.48
C GLY A 148 -23.48 8.14 -49.22
N LEU A 149 -24.23 7.52 -50.13
CA LEU A 149 -25.39 8.08 -50.82
C LEU A 149 -26.66 7.85 -49.99
N ILE A 150 -27.09 8.90 -49.32
CA ILE A 150 -28.32 8.97 -48.53
C ILE A 150 -29.51 8.62 -49.44
N SER A 151 -30.19 7.49 -49.18
CA SER A 151 -31.51 7.24 -49.76
C SER A 151 -32.50 8.24 -49.17
N SER A 152 -33.04 9.09 -50.03
CA SER A 152 -33.85 10.26 -49.70
C SER A 152 -35.28 9.92 -49.24
N ASN A 153 -35.46 9.08 -48.22
CA ASN A 153 -36.75 8.92 -47.55
C ASN A 153 -36.54 8.57 -46.07
N ASN A 154 -36.87 9.54 -45.21
CA ASN A 154 -36.62 9.65 -43.77
C ASN A 154 -35.24 10.19 -43.39
N GLY A 155 -35.25 11.22 -42.54
CA GLY A 155 -34.18 12.19 -42.40
C GLY A 155 -32.88 11.64 -41.82
N GLY A 156 -31.75 12.09 -42.39
CA GLY A 156 -30.47 12.28 -41.70
C GLY A 156 -29.85 11.11 -40.96
N ASP A 157 -30.22 9.86 -41.23
CA ASP A 157 -29.67 8.71 -40.52
C ASP A 157 -28.25 8.41 -41.01
N GLU A 158 -27.25 8.65 -40.14
CA GLU A 158 -25.86 8.23 -40.33
C GLU A 158 -25.81 6.70 -40.59
N PRO A 159 -25.01 6.20 -41.54
CA PRO A 159 -24.88 4.77 -41.77
C PRO A 159 -24.39 4.06 -40.49
N MET A 160 -25.13 3.05 -40.04
CA MET A 160 -24.90 2.34 -38.78
C MET A 160 -24.53 0.87 -39.02
N LEU A 161 -23.46 0.41 -38.36
CA LEU A 161 -23.03 -0.98 -38.37
C LEU A 161 -23.01 -1.57 -36.96
N GLN A 162 -23.69 -2.70 -36.74
CA GLN A 162 -23.73 -3.38 -35.45
C GLN A 162 -22.66 -4.48 -35.38
N ALA A 163 -21.78 -4.39 -34.40
CA ALA A 163 -20.69 -5.33 -34.16
C ALA A 163 -20.78 -5.91 -32.74
N TYR A 164 -20.40 -7.16 -32.57
CA TYR A 164 -20.42 -7.87 -31.30
C TYR A 164 -19.00 -8.18 -30.85
N VAL A 165 -18.63 -7.76 -29.65
CA VAL A 165 -17.30 -8.04 -29.08
C VAL A 165 -17.37 -9.28 -28.20
N ALA A 166 -16.82 -10.40 -28.69
CA ALA A 166 -16.63 -11.62 -27.93
C ALA A 166 -15.68 -11.35 -26.75
N LYS A 167 -16.12 -11.65 -25.53
CA LYS A 167 -15.28 -11.50 -24.33
C LYS A 167 -14.32 -12.69 -24.24
N LYS A 168 -13.04 -12.49 -24.52
CA LYS A 168 -12.01 -13.41 -24.02
C LYS A 168 -11.94 -13.22 -22.51
N ILE A 169 -12.33 -14.24 -21.76
CA ILE A 169 -12.04 -14.28 -20.33
C ILE A 169 -10.52 -14.29 -20.24
N SER A 170 -9.92 -13.18 -19.80
CA SER A 170 -8.49 -13.14 -19.49
C SER A 170 -8.25 -13.92 -18.20
N THR A 171 -8.40 -15.24 -18.24
CA THR A 171 -7.63 -16.08 -17.34
C THR A 171 -6.20 -15.95 -17.81
N SER A 172 -5.33 -15.33 -17.00
CA SER A 172 -3.91 -15.59 -17.09
C SER A 172 -3.72 -17.11 -17.20
N GLU A 173 -3.23 -17.61 -18.32
CA GLU A 173 -2.97 -19.05 -18.56
C GLU A 173 -1.86 -19.60 -17.63
N TYR A 174 -1.39 -18.80 -16.67
CA TYR A 174 -0.46 -19.21 -15.64
C TYR A 174 -1.12 -20.18 -14.66
N ILE A 175 -0.85 -21.46 -14.84
CA ILE A 175 -1.09 -22.51 -13.86
C ILE A 175 0.19 -22.64 -13.03
N MET A 176 0.15 -22.25 -11.77
CA MET A 176 1.28 -22.37 -10.86
C MET A 176 1.69 -23.85 -10.72
N PRO A 177 2.98 -24.21 -10.90
CA PRO A 177 3.45 -25.58 -10.71
C PRO A 177 3.42 -25.99 -9.22
N ASP A 178 3.37 -27.30 -8.94
CA ASP A 178 3.32 -27.85 -7.57
C ASP A 178 4.66 -27.73 -6.82
N GLN A 179 5.76 -27.50 -7.54
CA GLN A 179 7.09 -27.29 -7.00
C GLN A 179 7.75 -26.11 -7.72
N ILE A 180 8.36 -25.19 -6.97
CA ILE A 180 9.16 -24.10 -7.52
C ILE A 180 10.60 -24.26 -7.02
N GLN A 181 11.55 -24.06 -7.94
CA GLN A 181 12.97 -24.00 -7.62
C GLN A 181 13.34 -22.55 -7.32
N VAL A 182 13.75 -22.29 -6.08
CA VAL A 182 14.20 -20.96 -5.64
C VAL A 182 15.72 -21.00 -5.51
N GLN A 183 16.40 -20.17 -6.29
CA GLN A 183 17.85 -19.98 -6.18
C GLN A 183 18.13 -18.91 -5.13
N ILE A 184 18.74 -19.32 -4.02
CA ILE A 184 19.16 -18.43 -2.96
C ILE A 184 20.67 -18.24 -3.10
N TYR A 185 21.08 -16.99 -3.25
CA TYR A 185 22.49 -16.63 -3.24
C TYR A 185 23.02 -16.62 -1.80
N ASN A 186 24.08 -17.38 -1.53
CA ASN A 186 24.68 -17.44 -0.21
C ASN A 186 26.01 -16.66 -0.21
N GLU A 187 26.03 -15.50 0.47
CA GLU A 187 27.16 -14.56 0.45
C GLU A 187 28.45 -15.15 1.07
N GLU A 188 28.34 -16.13 1.97
CA GLU A 188 29.50 -16.73 2.67
C GLU A 188 30.28 -17.73 1.80
N HIS A 189 29.63 -18.33 0.80
CA HIS A 189 30.20 -19.37 -0.05
C HIS A 189 30.21 -19.02 -1.54
N ASP A 190 29.87 -17.78 -1.91
CA ASP A 190 29.83 -17.26 -3.30
C ASP A 190 29.15 -18.24 -4.28
N SER A 191 28.04 -18.84 -3.84
CA SER A 191 27.35 -19.89 -4.59
C SER A 191 25.83 -19.80 -4.46
N TYR A 192 25.14 -20.23 -5.51
CA TYR A 192 23.67 -20.31 -5.55
C TYR A 192 23.21 -21.69 -5.08
N HIS A 193 22.44 -21.72 -4.00
CA HIS A 193 21.77 -22.92 -3.52
C HIS A 193 20.35 -22.96 -4.07
N THR A 194 19.99 -24.04 -4.78
CA THR A 194 18.63 -24.20 -5.33
C THR A 194 17.80 -25.03 -4.35
N ILE A 195 16.78 -24.41 -3.76
CA ILE A 195 15.83 -25.07 -2.86
C ILE A 195 14.56 -25.41 -3.62
N GLN A 196 14.11 -26.66 -3.51
CA GLN A 196 12.80 -27.06 -4.01
C GLN A 196 11.74 -26.76 -2.95
N VAL A 197 10.81 -25.88 -3.28
CA VAL A 197 9.69 -25.50 -2.42
C VAL A 197 8.44 -26.19 -2.95
N GLU A 198 7.88 -27.09 -2.15
CA GLU A 198 6.57 -27.69 -2.40
C GLU A 198 5.47 -26.67 -2.10
N ILE A 199 4.53 -26.52 -3.04
CA ILE A 199 3.44 -25.56 -2.93
C ILE A 199 2.14 -26.30 -2.65
N GLU A 200 1.60 -26.11 -1.44
CA GLU A 200 0.29 -26.61 -1.10
C GLU A 200 -0.80 -25.74 -1.72
N LYS A 201 -1.43 -26.24 -2.79
CA LYS A 201 -2.50 -25.52 -3.49
C LYS A 201 -3.81 -25.62 -2.71
N PHE A 202 -4.38 -24.46 -2.40
CA PHE A 202 -5.74 -24.41 -1.86
C PHE A 202 -6.75 -24.81 -2.95
N THR A 203 -7.39 -25.97 -2.80
CA THR A 203 -8.36 -26.53 -3.75
C THR A 203 -9.79 -26.00 -3.56
N GLY A 204 -10.02 -25.19 -2.53
CA GLY A 204 -11.32 -24.60 -2.22
C GLY A 204 -11.61 -23.30 -2.98
N ARG A 205 -12.89 -22.91 -2.99
CA ARG A 205 -13.27 -21.52 -3.36
C ARG A 205 -13.01 -20.63 -2.14
N LYS A 206 -12.13 -19.62 -2.29
CA LYS A 206 -11.88 -18.65 -1.22
C LYS A 206 -13.19 -17.89 -0.90
N PRO A 207 -13.67 -17.90 0.35
CA PRO A 207 -14.87 -17.15 0.73
C PRO A 207 -14.63 -15.65 0.59
N TYR A 208 -15.60 -14.93 0.03
CA TYR A 208 -15.50 -13.48 -0.13
C TYR A 208 -15.81 -12.78 1.20
N LEU A 209 -14.76 -12.47 1.96
CA LEU A 209 -14.83 -11.81 3.28
C LEU A 209 -14.76 -10.27 3.18
N GLY A 210 -15.15 -9.70 2.03
CA GLY A 210 -15.08 -8.27 1.74
C GLY A 210 -13.97 -7.87 0.76
N GLY A 211 -14.11 -6.70 0.15
CA GLY A 211 -13.25 -6.21 -0.91
C GLY A 211 -13.95 -5.30 -1.93
N PHE A 212 -13.27 -5.02 -3.03
CA PHE A 212 -13.82 -4.32 -4.20
C PHE A 212 -13.65 -5.17 -5.46
N ARG A 213 -14.66 -5.18 -6.32
CA ARG A 213 -14.60 -5.83 -7.64
C ARG A 213 -14.36 -4.78 -8.71
N HIS A 214 -13.28 -4.93 -9.47
CA HIS A 214 -13.01 -4.02 -10.57
C HIS A 214 -14.03 -4.21 -11.70
N ARG A 215 -14.73 -3.15 -12.11
CA ARG A 215 -15.88 -3.28 -13.04
C ARG A 215 -15.51 -3.75 -14.44
N LYS A 216 -14.32 -3.39 -14.94
CA LYS A 216 -13.85 -3.76 -16.30
C LYS A 216 -13.20 -5.14 -16.36
N THR A 217 -12.40 -5.50 -15.36
CA THR A 217 -11.63 -6.77 -15.34
C THR A 217 -12.27 -7.86 -14.49
N GLN A 218 -13.34 -7.52 -13.75
CA GLN A 218 -14.01 -8.40 -12.78
C GLN A 218 -13.08 -8.98 -11.70
N GLN A 219 -11.87 -8.44 -11.56
CA GLN A 219 -10.90 -8.88 -10.57
C GLN A 219 -11.36 -8.50 -9.15
N LEU A 220 -11.28 -9.46 -8.25
CA LEU A 220 -11.67 -9.31 -6.84
C LEU A 220 -10.45 -8.88 -6.02
N PHE A 221 -10.49 -7.67 -5.49
CA PHE A 221 -9.50 -7.16 -4.54
C PHE A 221 -10.04 -7.32 -3.13
N HIS A 222 -9.51 -8.25 -2.35
CA HIS A 222 -9.93 -8.46 -0.97
C HIS A 222 -9.36 -7.38 -0.04
N HIS A 223 -10.08 -7.04 1.04
CA HIS A 223 -9.53 -6.15 2.07
C HIS A 223 -8.27 -6.75 2.72
N ALA A 224 -7.28 -5.91 3.04
CA ALA A 224 -6.05 -6.34 3.69
C ALA A 224 -6.30 -7.05 5.03
N SER A 225 -7.32 -6.60 5.77
CA SER A 225 -7.76 -7.23 7.03
C SER A 225 -8.25 -8.68 6.87
N ALA A 226 -8.65 -9.09 5.66
CA ALA A 226 -9.07 -10.45 5.35
C ALA A 226 -7.92 -11.32 4.80
N GLN A 227 -6.72 -10.75 4.63
CA GLN A 227 -5.56 -11.42 4.03
C GLN A 227 -4.43 -11.65 5.05
N THR A 228 -4.31 -10.82 6.07
CA THR A 228 -3.28 -10.95 7.10
C THR A 228 -3.90 -10.79 8.50
N PHE A 229 -3.52 -11.70 9.40
CA PHE A 229 -3.75 -11.48 10.83
C PHE A 229 -2.87 -10.31 11.25
N LEU A 230 -3.49 -9.20 11.67
CA LEU A 230 -2.76 -8.07 12.25
C LEU A 230 -2.74 -8.29 13.77
N SER A 231 -1.53 -8.43 14.34
CA SER A 231 -1.30 -8.51 15.79
C SER A 231 -1.83 -7.26 16.50
N ARG A 232 -1.59 -6.08 15.90
CA ARG A 232 -2.02 -4.78 16.44
C ARG A 232 -2.97 -4.08 15.48
N ALA A 233 -4.09 -3.59 16.02
CA ALA A 233 -5.01 -2.73 15.28
C ALA A 233 -4.26 -1.47 14.83
N ARG A 234 -4.08 -1.30 13.53
CA ARG A 234 -3.52 -0.06 13.00
C ARG A 234 -4.50 1.07 13.29
N ARG A 235 -4.03 2.13 13.96
CA ARG A 235 -4.78 3.39 13.97
C ARG A 235 -4.93 3.85 12.53
N ASN A 236 -6.16 4.15 12.11
CA ASN A 236 -6.40 4.75 10.81
C ASN A 236 -5.84 6.17 10.83
N ILE A 237 -4.58 6.34 10.43
CA ILE A 237 -3.88 7.64 10.36
C ILE A 237 -4.16 8.34 9.01
N GLY A 238 -5.01 7.76 8.16
CA GLY A 238 -5.35 8.32 6.85
C GLY A 238 -6.45 9.39 6.91
N ILE A 239 -6.47 10.23 5.87
CA ILE A 239 -7.55 11.20 5.60
C ILE A 239 -8.90 10.47 5.62
N MET A 240 -9.90 11.08 6.26
CA MET A 240 -11.26 10.54 6.38
C MET A 240 -11.82 10.22 4.99
N ARG A 241 -12.08 8.94 4.71
CA ARG A 241 -12.66 8.50 3.44
C ARG A 241 -14.18 8.50 3.59
N SER A 242 -14.87 9.27 2.75
CA SER A 242 -16.32 9.24 2.68
C SER A 242 -16.78 7.93 2.03
N HIS A 243 -17.76 7.29 2.65
CA HIS A 243 -18.45 6.13 2.09
C HIS A 243 -19.92 6.50 1.91
N ARG A 244 -20.57 5.90 0.91
CA ARG A 244 -22.02 6.02 0.73
C ARG A 244 -22.66 4.89 1.53
N GLU A 245 -23.31 5.24 2.62
CA GLU A 245 -24.08 4.28 3.41
C GLU A 245 -25.25 3.75 2.57
N THR A 246 -25.38 2.43 2.49
CA THR A 246 -26.57 1.76 1.96
C THR A 246 -27.26 1.07 3.11
N GLN A 247 -28.51 1.44 3.39
CA GLN A 247 -29.32 0.79 4.40
C GLN A 247 -29.63 -0.64 3.97
N THR A 248 -28.97 -1.62 4.57
CA THR A 248 -29.29 -3.04 4.39
C THR A 248 -30.52 -3.38 5.23
N GLN A 249 -31.66 -3.61 4.58
CA GLN A 249 -32.88 -4.08 5.25
C GLN A 249 -32.99 -5.61 5.19
N GLU A 250 -33.36 -6.25 6.29
CA GLU A 250 -33.74 -7.67 6.30
C GLU A 250 -35.15 -7.83 5.70
N LEU A 251 -35.23 -8.37 4.49
CA LEU A 251 -36.50 -8.65 3.82
C LEU A 251 -37.01 -10.05 4.24
N VAL A 252 -38.16 -10.10 4.91
CA VAL A 252 -38.80 -11.36 5.34
C VAL A 252 -40.15 -11.52 4.65
N THR A 253 -40.37 -12.64 3.96
CA THR A 253 -41.66 -12.97 3.34
C THR A 253 -42.62 -13.54 4.39
N ARG A 254 -43.86 -13.03 4.45
CA ARG A 254 -44.94 -13.58 5.29
C ARG A 254 -46.11 -14.01 4.41
N SER A 255 -46.64 -15.21 4.64
CA SER A 255 -47.82 -15.71 3.94
C SER A 255 -49.11 -15.32 4.67
N LEU A 256 -50.17 -15.02 3.91
CA LEU A 256 -51.53 -14.78 4.40
C LEU A 256 -52.47 -15.83 3.76
N GLN A 257 -53.36 -16.41 4.56
CA GLN A 257 -54.36 -17.38 4.09
C GLN A 257 -55.77 -16.80 4.29
N THR A 258 -56.56 -16.73 3.20
CA THR A 258 -57.96 -16.29 3.24
C THR A 258 -58.89 -17.44 3.64
N SER A 259 -60.10 -17.11 4.11
CA SER A 259 -61.16 -18.09 4.37
C SER A 259 -61.49 -18.89 3.11
N ARG A 260 -61.71 -20.20 3.27
CA ARG A 260 -62.20 -21.08 2.21
C ARG A 260 -63.54 -21.64 2.64
N GLU A 261 -64.56 -21.43 1.82
CA GLU A 261 -65.90 -21.96 2.06
C GLU A 261 -66.07 -23.30 1.35
N SER A 262 -66.77 -24.23 2.00
CA SER A 262 -67.19 -25.49 1.40
C SER A 262 -68.65 -25.77 1.76
N GLY A 263 -69.45 -26.12 0.75
CA GLY A 263 -70.85 -26.54 0.93
C GLY A 263 -70.97 -28.04 0.78
N THR A 264 -71.73 -28.70 1.66
CA THR A 264 -72.04 -30.12 1.56
C THR A 264 -73.55 -30.28 1.47
N GLN A 265 -74.04 -31.02 0.47
CA GLN A 265 -75.46 -31.27 0.27
C GLN A 265 -75.78 -32.74 0.57
N MET A 266 -76.74 -32.98 1.48
CA MET A 266 -77.18 -34.33 1.82
C MET A 266 -78.00 -34.94 0.69
N ALA A 267 -77.77 -36.22 0.38
CA ALA A 267 -78.56 -36.96 -0.58
C ALA A 267 -80.03 -37.05 -0.16
N ARG A 268 -80.94 -36.64 -1.05
CA ARG A 268 -82.39 -36.73 -0.85
C ARG A 268 -83.07 -37.26 -2.09
N ARG A 269 -84.21 -37.93 -1.91
CA ARG A 269 -84.96 -38.58 -3.01
C ARG A 269 -85.56 -37.58 -4.01
N ASP A 270 -85.82 -36.36 -3.56
CA ASP A 270 -86.39 -35.26 -4.34
C ASP A 270 -85.32 -34.37 -5.01
N LEU A 271 -84.02 -34.63 -4.76
CA LEU A 271 -82.92 -33.82 -5.26
C LEU A 271 -81.88 -34.68 -6.00
N ARG A 272 -81.64 -34.37 -7.27
CA ARG A 272 -80.57 -35.02 -8.05
C ARG A 272 -79.22 -34.39 -7.70
N LEU A 273 -78.31 -35.20 -7.14
CA LEU A 273 -76.91 -34.83 -6.89
C LEU A 273 -75.99 -35.46 -7.93
N ASP A 274 -74.87 -34.80 -8.19
CA ASP A 274 -73.81 -35.31 -9.06
C ASP A 274 -72.69 -35.91 -8.21
N GLU A 275 -72.44 -37.21 -8.36
CA GLU A 275 -71.48 -37.98 -7.57
C GLU A 275 -70.18 -38.25 -8.36
N SER A 276 -70.03 -37.71 -9.59
CA SER A 276 -68.93 -38.07 -10.50
C SER A 276 -67.53 -37.71 -9.98
N CYS A 277 -67.45 -36.71 -9.09
CA CYS A 277 -66.19 -36.21 -8.50
C CYS A 277 -65.96 -36.71 -7.06
N ASP A 278 -66.81 -37.60 -6.56
CA ASP A 278 -66.70 -38.11 -5.19
C ASP A 278 -65.65 -39.22 -5.09
N ARG A 279 -65.03 -39.34 -3.90
CA ARG A 279 -64.00 -40.35 -3.62
C ARG A 279 -64.37 -41.20 -2.41
N TYR A 280 -64.42 -42.51 -2.60
CA TYR A 280 -64.49 -43.46 -1.50
C TYR A 280 -63.12 -43.61 -0.82
N VAL A 281 -63.09 -43.45 0.50
CA VAL A 281 -61.87 -43.57 1.31
C VAL A 281 -62.10 -44.65 2.38
N THR A 282 -61.18 -45.62 2.45
CA THR A 282 -61.16 -46.62 3.53
C THR A 282 -60.56 -46.03 4.79
N ALA A 283 -61.23 -46.19 5.94
CA ALA A 283 -60.73 -45.70 7.22
C ALA A 283 -59.41 -46.40 7.60
N LYS A 284 -58.42 -45.59 8.00
CA LYS A 284 -57.18 -46.06 8.63
C LYS A 284 -57.40 -46.19 10.16
N PRO A 285 -56.50 -46.87 10.90
CA PRO A 285 -56.54 -46.86 12.36
C PRO A 285 -56.64 -45.42 12.87
N TYR A 286 -57.64 -45.17 13.72
CA TYR A 286 -57.84 -43.86 14.31
C TYR A 286 -56.69 -43.58 15.29
N PHE A 287 -56.02 -42.45 15.08
CA PHE A 287 -54.95 -42.01 15.97
C PHE A 287 -55.56 -41.05 16.99
N ASP A 288 -55.62 -41.53 18.23
CA ASP A 288 -56.29 -40.80 19.29
C ASP A 288 -55.46 -39.59 19.76
N SER A 289 -56.11 -38.58 20.35
CA SER A 289 -55.44 -37.37 20.81
C SER A 289 -54.35 -37.69 21.85
N TYR A 290 -54.61 -38.64 22.74
CA TYR A 290 -53.63 -39.08 23.75
C TYR A 290 -52.37 -39.72 23.13
N GLN A 291 -52.53 -40.47 22.03
CA GLN A 291 -51.39 -41.08 21.33
C GLN A 291 -50.56 -40.02 20.59
N LEU A 292 -51.22 -38.98 20.03
CA LEU A 292 -50.54 -37.85 19.42
C LEU A 292 -49.73 -37.05 20.42
N ASP A 293 -50.30 -36.78 21.59
CA ASP A 293 -49.62 -36.02 22.64
C ASP A 293 -48.43 -36.80 23.21
N SER A 294 -48.57 -38.10 23.46
CA SER A 294 -47.44 -38.96 23.88
C SER A 294 -46.31 -38.97 22.85
N LEU A 295 -46.63 -39.07 21.55
CA LEU A 295 -45.62 -39.04 20.48
C LEU A 295 -44.91 -37.67 20.43
N ARG A 296 -45.66 -36.58 20.63
CA ARG A 296 -45.09 -35.23 20.71
C ARG A 296 -44.14 -35.10 21.89
N ASP A 297 -44.52 -35.60 23.06
CA ASP A 297 -43.68 -35.54 24.27
C ASP A 297 -42.35 -36.28 24.06
N ASP A 298 -42.40 -37.51 23.55
CA ASP A 298 -41.20 -38.30 23.25
C ASP A 298 -40.30 -37.60 22.20
N SER A 299 -40.93 -37.04 21.15
CA SER A 299 -40.23 -36.30 20.10
C SER A 299 -39.58 -35.03 20.65
N VAL A 300 -40.27 -34.29 21.52
CA VAL A 300 -39.77 -33.08 22.17
C VAL A 300 -38.60 -33.42 23.09
N LEU A 301 -38.67 -34.49 23.88
CA LEU A 301 -37.56 -34.95 24.73
C LEU A 301 -36.32 -35.30 23.90
N LEU A 302 -36.50 -35.97 22.76
CA LEU A 302 -35.42 -36.27 21.83
C LEU A 302 -34.79 -34.99 21.28
N ILE A 303 -35.60 -34.05 20.78
CA ILE A 303 -35.14 -32.76 20.24
C ILE A 303 -34.38 -31.98 21.32
N GLN A 304 -34.92 -31.90 22.53
CA GLN A 304 -34.27 -31.22 23.66
C GLN A 304 -32.93 -31.86 24.02
N ARG A 305 -32.84 -33.19 24.06
CA ARG A 305 -31.59 -33.91 24.32
C ARG A 305 -30.53 -33.60 23.27
N LEU A 306 -30.89 -33.66 21.99
CA LEU A 306 -29.98 -33.35 20.89
C LEU A 306 -29.56 -31.88 20.90
N TRP A 307 -30.48 -30.96 21.18
CA TRP A 307 -30.23 -29.53 21.26
C TRP A 307 -29.25 -29.18 22.38
N ARG A 308 -29.45 -29.72 23.60
CA ARG A 308 -28.52 -29.57 24.72
C ARG A 308 -27.11 -30.06 24.34
N GLY A 309 -27.03 -31.22 23.70
CA GLY A 309 -25.76 -31.76 23.21
C GLY A 309 -25.10 -30.88 22.14
N TYR A 310 -25.87 -30.37 21.18
CA TYR A 310 -25.37 -29.45 20.15
C TYR A 310 -24.86 -28.15 20.77
N LYS A 311 -25.62 -27.53 21.68
CA LYS A 311 -25.22 -26.30 22.38
C LYS A 311 -23.92 -26.48 23.17
N ALA A 312 -23.77 -27.58 23.91
CA ALA A 312 -22.55 -27.89 24.63
C ALA A 312 -21.34 -28.03 23.69
N ARG A 313 -21.50 -28.75 22.57
CA ARG A 313 -20.42 -28.90 21.57
C ARG A 313 -20.06 -27.58 20.89
N ALA A 314 -21.05 -26.76 20.53
CA ALA A 314 -20.82 -25.44 19.94
C ALA A 314 -20.08 -24.50 20.91
N TYR A 315 -20.43 -24.53 22.19
CA TYR A 315 -19.73 -23.78 23.23
C TYR A 315 -18.27 -24.22 23.38
N VAL A 316 -18.02 -25.51 23.52
CA VAL A 316 -16.66 -26.06 23.63
C VAL A 316 -15.84 -25.77 22.37
N TYR A 317 -16.45 -25.83 21.19
CA TYR A 317 -15.79 -25.47 19.94
C TYR A 317 -15.34 -23.99 19.94
N ASN A 318 -16.23 -23.08 20.33
CA ASN A 318 -15.90 -21.65 20.44
C ASN A 318 -14.76 -21.42 21.44
N LEU A 319 -14.80 -22.06 22.61
CA LEU A 319 -13.74 -21.93 23.62
C LEU A 319 -12.38 -22.43 23.10
N ARG A 320 -12.35 -23.54 22.36
CA ARG A 320 -11.14 -24.05 21.68
C ARG A 320 -10.65 -23.10 20.60
N GLU A 321 -11.56 -22.48 19.86
CA GLU A 321 -11.21 -21.50 18.84
C GLU A 321 -10.62 -20.22 19.44
N GLN A 322 -11.23 -19.70 20.51
CA GLN A 322 -10.69 -18.57 21.27
C GLN A 322 -9.29 -18.88 21.82
N LYS A 323 -9.10 -20.05 22.43
CA LYS A 323 -7.77 -20.48 22.91
C LYS A 323 -6.74 -20.56 21.77
N ARG A 324 -7.11 -21.13 20.61
CA ARG A 324 -6.23 -21.16 19.43
C ARG A 324 -5.88 -19.75 18.94
N ARG A 325 -6.85 -18.83 18.88
CA ARG A 325 -6.60 -17.44 18.50
C ARG A 325 -5.64 -16.74 19.46
N ILE A 326 -5.84 -16.90 20.77
CA ILE A 326 -4.95 -16.31 21.79
C ILE A 326 -3.52 -16.86 21.65
N LEU A 327 -3.36 -18.17 21.44
CA LEU A 327 -2.04 -18.76 21.24
C LEU A 327 -1.35 -18.21 19.99
N VAL A 328 -2.03 -18.17 18.85
CA VAL A 328 -1.47 -17.64 17.60
C VAL A 328 -1.10 -16.17 17.73
N VAL A 329 -1.97 -15.36 18.35
CA VAL A 329 -1.68 -13.94 18.60
C VAL A 329 -0.50 -13.79 19.55
N GLY A 330 -0.45 -14.56 20.64
CA GLY A 330 0.65 -14.54 21.60
C GLY A 330 1.99 -14.97 20.98
N GLU A 331 2.00 -15.97 20.09
CA GLU A 331 3.19 -16.38 19.35
C GLU A 331 3.70 -15.26 18.42
N LEU A 332 2.78 -14.59 17.71
CA LEU A 332 3.13 -13.45 16.85
C LEU A 332 3.66 -12.27 17.66
N GLU A 333 3.00 -11.91 18.76
CA GLU A 333 3.45 -10.84 19.65
C GLU A 333 4.81 -11.16 20.28
N ALA A 334 5.06 -12.41 20.67
CA ALA A 334 6.35 -12.85 21.19
C ALA A 334 7.46 -12.75 20.12
N GLN A 335 7.17 -13.10 18.86
CA GLN A 335 8.11 -12.92 17.75
C GLN A 335 8.40 -11.45 17.49
N GLU A 336 7.36 -10.61 17.43
CA GLU A 336 7.51 -9.16 17.24
C GLU A 336 8.34 -8.54 18.36
N ASN A 337 8.03 -8.85 19.62
CA ASN A 337 8.78 -8.37 20.78
C ASN A 337 10.24 -8.86 20.73
N ALA A 338 10.50 -10.12 20.39
CA ALA A 338 11.87 -10.64 20.27
C ALA A 338 12.68 -9.93 19.17
N VAL A 339 12.04 -9.59 18.05
CA VAL A 339 12.66 -8.79 16.98
C VAL A 339 12.91 -7.36 17.43
N GLU A 340 11.95 -6.73 18.13
CA GLU A 340 12.11 -5.39 18.70
C GLU A 340 13.25 -5.35 19.73
N ASP A 341 13.33 -6.32 20.63
CA ASP A 341 14.40 -6.47 21.63
C ASP A 341 15.76 -6.70 20.97
N ALA A 342 15.84 -7.57 19.97
CA ALA A 342 17.07 -7.80 19.21
C ALA A 342 17.52 -6.51 18.47
N ASN A 343 16.59 -5.75 17.91
CA ASN A 343 16.88 -4.47 17.28
C ASN A 343 17.33 -3.43 18.31
N TYR A 344 16.73 -3.40 19.49
CA TYR A 344 17.15 -2.54 20.59
C TYR A 344 18.58 -2.87 21.04
N GLN A 345 18.90 -4.15 21.25
CA GLN A 345 20.25 -4.60 21.59
C GLN A 345 21.27 -4.24 20.51
N LYS A 346 20.95 -4.45 19.23
CA LYS A 346 21.80 -4.04 18.10
C LYS A 346 22.08 -2.53 18.11
N ARG A 347 21.06 -1.71 18.41
CA ARG A 347 21.22 -0.25 18.51
C ARG A 347 22.12 0.15 19.66
N GLU A 348 21.96 -0.44 20.84
CA GLU A 348 22.83 -0.16 21.98
C GLU A 348 24.29 -0.57 21.72
N VAL A 349 24.52 -1.74 21.12
CA VAL A 349 25.86 -2.15 20.68
C VAL A 349 26.43 -1.16 19.67
N TYR A 350 25.63 -0.75 18.67
CA TYR A 350 26.07 0.23 17.68
C TYR A 350 26.43 1.58 18.31
N ARG A 351 25.65 2.05 19.29
CA ARG A 351 25.91 3.30 20.03
C ARG A 351 27.23 3.24 20.81
N ARG A 352 27.57 2.08 21.39
CA ARG A 352 28.86 1.85 22.07
C ARG A 352 30.03 1.83 21.09
N MET A 353 29.86 1.19 19.94
CA MET A 353 30.92 1.05 18.93
C MET A 353 31.17 2.35 18.15
N HIS A 354 30.11 3.12 17.91
CA HIS A 354 30.13 4.33 17.08
C HIS A 354 29.35 5.49 17.74
N PRO A 355 29.87 6.07 18.84
CA PRO A 355 29.21 7.17 19.53
C PRO A 355 29.17 8.42 18.65
N LYS A 356 27.97 8.97 18.39
CA LYS A 356 27.81 10.18 17.55
C LYS A 356 27.18 11.33 18.31
N THR A 357 26.21 11.05 19.17
CA THR A 357 25.47 12.06 19.93
C THR A 357 26.08 12.29 21.31
N VAL A 358 25.76 13.41 21.94
CA VAL A 358 26.21 13.71 23.31
C VAL A 358 25.74 12.64 24.29
N SER A 359 24.49 12.17 24.16
CA SER A 359 23.95 11.08 24.97
C SER A 359 24.69 9.75 24.77
N ASP A 360 25.25 9.49 23.58
CA ASP A 360 26.06 8.28 23.36
C ASP A 360 27.39 8.36 24.13
N PHE A 361 28.01 9.54 24.17
CA PHE A 361 29.22 9.77 24.95
C PHE A 361 28.95 9.73 26.46
N GLU A 362 27.80 10.22 26.92
CA GLU A 362 27.38 10.10 28.33
C GLU A 362 27.30 8.63 28.77
N VAL A 363 26.79 7.73 27.90
CA VAL A 363 26.78 6.29 28.20
C VAL A 363 28.20 5.75 28.37
N LEU A 364 29.14 6.13 27.50
CA LEU A 364 30.54 5.70 27.61
C LEU A 364 31.23 6.24 28.87
N TYR A 365 31.00 7.50 29.23
CA TYR A 365 31.53 8.07 30.47
C TYR A 365 30.94 7.35 31.69
N ASN A 366 29.64 7.10 31.71
CA ASN A 366 28.99 6.36 32.80
C ASN A 366 29.50 4.92 32.92
N GLU A 367 29.76 4.23 31.81
CA GLU A 367 30.32 2.88 31.81
C GLU A 367 31.78 2.87 32.29
N LEU A 368 32.59 3.85 31.88
CA LEU A 368 33.96 4.03 32.35
C LEU A 368 34.01 4.35 33.85
N ASP A 369 33.13 5.22 34.33
CA ASP A 369 33.02 5.55 35.75
C ASP A 369 32.61 4.33 36.58
N LYS A 370 31.64 3.54 36.09
CA LYS A 370 31.26 2.26 36.72
C LYS A 370 32.42 1.28 36.75
N TRP A 371 33.17 1.14 35.65
CA TRP A 371 34.35 0.29 35.60
C TRP A 371 35.39 0.73 36.64
N ARG A 372 35.68 2.04 36.71
CA ARG A 372 36.59 2.61 37.70
C ARG A 372 36.12 2.33 39.14
N GLN A 373 34.84 2.51 39.43
CA GLN A 373 34.26 2.22 40.75
C GLN A 373 34.41 0.74 41.12
N VAL A 374 34.06 -0.18 40.22
CA VAL A 374 34.18 -1.63 40.45
C VAL A 374 35.64 -2.03 40.66
N GLU A 375 36.56 -1.51 39.85
CA GLU A 375 37.97 -1.92 39.93
C GLU A 375 38.67 -1.33 41.17
N THR A 376 38.33 -0.10 41.54
CA THR A 376 38.81 0.50 42.79
C THR A 376 38.24 -0.19 44.02
N GLN A 377 36.97 -0.62 43.98
CA GLN A 377 36.36 -1.43 45.02
C GLN A 377 37.06 -2.79 45.17
N LYS A 378 37.37 -3.49 44.06
CA LYS A 378 38.12 -4.76 44.14
C LYS A 378 39.50 -4.59 44.80
N VAL A 379 40.24 -3.55 44.41
CA VAL A 379 41.55 -3.26 45.03
C VAL A 379 41.39 -2.91 46.51
N GLN A 380 40.31 -2.23 46.87
CA GLN A 380 39.97 -1.93 48.26
C GLN A 380 39.64 -3.20 49.06
N ASP A 381 38.78 -4.07 48.51
CA ASP A 381 38.39 -5.34 49.13
C ASP A 381 39.59 -6.27 49.31
N ASP A 382 40.49 -6.36 48.33
CA ASP A 382 41.72 -7.16 48.40
C ASP A 382 42.69 -6.61 49.45
N PHE A 383 42.75 -5.29 49.60
CA PHE A 383 43.52 -4.65 50.68
C PHE A 383 42.90 -4.94 52.06
N ASP A 384 41.58 -4.80 52.21
CA ASP A 384 40.87 -5.05 53.47
C ASP A 384 40.94 -6.52 53.90
N ARG A 385 41.06 -7.44 52.94
CA ARG A 385 41.35 -8.88 53.17
C ARG A 385 42.82 -9.19 53.46
N ASN A 386 43.69 -8.17 53.59
CA ASN A 386 45.14 -8.29 53.76
C ASN A 386 45.85 -9.11 52.66
N LEU A 387 45.27 -9.19 51.46
CA LEU A 387 45.88 -9.87 50.30
C LEU A 387 46.90 -8.98 49.57
N LEU A 388 46.83 -7.66 49.79
CA LEU A 388 47.69 -6.67 49.16
C LEU A 388 48.42 -5.84 50.22
N ASP A 389 49.71 -5.63 50.00
CA ASP A 389 50.51 -4.66 50.77
C ASP A 389 50.21 -3.22 50.33
N SER A 390 50.54 -2.23 51.16
CA SER A 390 50.31 -0.81 50.89
C SER A 390 50.95 -0.35 49.57
N ASP A 391 52.19 -0.76 49.32
CA ASP A 391 52.90 -0.44 48.07
C ASP A 391 52.30 -1.16 46.85
N ALA A 392 51.74 -2.36 47.06
CA ALA A 392 51.06 -3.10 46.01
C ALA A 392 49.71 -2.46 45.65
N ARG A 393 48.97 -1.94 46.64
CA ARG A 393 47.74 -1.18 46.45
C ARG A 393 47.98 0.10 45.65
N GLN A 394 49.02 0.87 45.99
CA GLN A 394 49.35 2.10 45.25
C GLN A 394 49.66 1.81 43.78
N ARG A 395 50.49 0.80 43.49
CA ARG A 395 50.76 0.36 42.11
C ARG A 395 49.52 -0.11 41.36
N ALA A 396 48.60 -0.80 42.04
CA ALA A 396 47.33 -1.23 41.45
C ALA A 396 46.43 -0.03 41.09
N LEU A 397 46.33 0.96 41.98
CA LEU A 397 45.58 2.19 41.71
C LEU A 397 46.21 3.02 40.58
N GLU A 398 47.54 3.14 40.55
CA GLU A 398 48.27 3.79 39.44
C GLU A 398 47.99 3.07 38.10
N ALA A 399 47.96 1.74 38.09
CA ALA A 399 47.63 0.97 36.90
C ALA A 399 46.17 1.20 36.44
N ILE A 400 45.22 1.33 37.37
CA ILE A 400 43.83 1.70 37.06
C ILE A 400 43.78 3.11 36.46
N LEU A 401 44.46 4.09 37.07
CA LEU A 401 44.51 5.47 36.56
C LEU A 401 45.17 5.56 35.17
N ALA A 402 46.23 4.79 34.92
CA ALA A 402 46.89 4.73 33.61
C ALA A 402 45.95 4.17 32.53
N LYS A 403 45.11 3.18 32.87
CA LYS A 403 44.08 2.65 31.96
C LYS A 403 42.95 3.65 31.75
N ASP A 404 42.46 4.28 32.82
CA ASP A 404 41.40 5.29 32.78
C ASP A 404 41.78 6.47 31.88
N THR A 405 42.94 7.07 32.12
CA THR A 405 43.47 8.16 31.28
C THR A 405 43.60 7.78 29.81
N LYS A 406 44.04 6.54 29.51
CA LYS A 406 44.09 6.03 28.12
C LYS A 406 42.69 5.91 27.51
N LEU A 407 41.70 5.43 28.27
CA LEU A 407 40.32 5.32 27.79
C LEU A 407 39.69 6.71 27.57
N LEU A 408 39.89 7.66 28.48
CA LEU A 408 39.45 9.05 28.30
C LEU A 408 40.06 9.68 27.03
N GLN A 409 41.36 9.48 26.79
CA GLN A 409 42.00 9.93 25.55
C GLN A 409 41.38 9.27 24.31
N THR A 410 40.98 8.00 24.37
CA THR A 410 40.28 7.36 23.25
C THR A 410 38.87 7.93 23.04
N ILE A 411 38.13 8.21 24.12
CA ILE A 411 36.82 8.85 24.05
C ILE A 411 36.93 10.25 23.43
N ASP A 412 37.95 11.02 23.80
CA ASP A 412 38.20 12.35 23.23
C ASP A 412 38.52 12.28 21.72
N ARG A 413 39.33 11.30 21.29
CA ARG A 413 39.56 11.05 19.87
C ARG A 413 38.27 10.69 19.14
N LEU A 414 37.44 9.82 19.72
CA LEU A 414 36.13 9.47 19.16
C LEU A 414 35.24 10.70 19.04
N LYS A 415 35.21 11.57 20.06
CA LYS A 415 34.48 12.84 20.04
C LYS A 415 34.95 13.78 18.93
N LEU A 416 36.26 13.89 18.69
CA LEU A 416 36.79 14.65 17.55
C LEU A 416 36.36 14.05 16.20
N THR A 417 36.42 12.72 16.05
CA THR A 417 35.98 12.06 14.81
C THR A 417 34.47 12.19 14.58
N ALA A 418 33.67 12.09 15.65
CA ALA A 418 32.23 12.25 15.61
C ALA A 418 31.84 13.69 15.29
N THR A 419 32.48 14.68 15.90
CA THR A 419 32.21 16.10 15.59
C THR A 419 32.53 16.45 14.13
N ASP A 420 33.62 15.93 13.57
CA ASP A 420 33.95 16.12 12.15
C ASP A 420 32.94 15.41 11.23
N SER A 421 32.57 14.17 11.53
CA SER A 421 31.55 13.41 10.78
C SER A 421 30.16 14.06 10.86
N ASN A 422 29.75 14.50 12.04
CA ASN A 422 28.48 15.20 12.28
C ASN A 422 28.46 16.57 11.58
N ARG A 423 29.60 17.27 11.53
CA ARG A 423 29.72 18.52 10.77
C ARG A 423 29.51 18.25 9.27
N LYS A 424 30.15 17.22 8.71
CA LYS A 424 29.96 16.82 7.30
C LYS A 424 28.50 16.47 7.01
N GLN A 425 27.89 15.62 7.85
CA GLN A 425 26.47 15.25 7.71
C GLN A 425 25.55 16.46 7.81
N ARG A 426 25.83 17.42 8.72
CA ARG A 426 25.05 18.65 8.85
C ARG A 426 25.14 19.52 7.58
N ILE A 427 26.35 19.66 7.02
CA ILE A 427 26.55 20.37 5.75
C ILE A 427 25.78 19.69 4.63
N ASP A 428 25.91 18.36 4.50
CA ASP A 428 25.23 17.61 3.44
C ASP A 428 23.70 17.71 3.60
N ALA A 429 23.16 17.58 4.81
CA ALA A 429 21.74 17.77 5.10
C ALA A 429 21.27 19.21 4.82
N MET A 430 22.10 20.20 5.12
CA MET A 430 21.82 21.60 4.82
C MET A 430 21.71 21.85 3.32
N LEU A 431 22.64 21.31 2.53
CA LEU A 431 22.62 21.42 1.07
C LEU A 431 21.41 20.70 0.45
N GLN A 432 21.11 19.48 0.92
CA GLN A 432 19.93 18.73 0.49
C GLN A 432 18.63 19.48 0.81
N TYR A 433 18.58 20.15 1.96
CA TYR A 433 17.43 20.97 2.34
C TYR A 433 17.21 22.15 1.38
N MET A 434 18.28 22.80 0.91
CA MET A 434 18.18 23.89 -0.08
C MET A 434 17.80 23.37 -1.48
N ALA A 435 18.25 22.17 -1.84
CA ALA A 435 18.00 21.56 -3.15
C ALA A 435 16.63 20.89 -3.28
N ARG A 436 15.91 20.66 -2.17
CA ARG A 436 14.64 19.93 -2.18
C ARG A 436 13.53 20.68 -2.95
N PRO A 437 12.64 19.96 -3.66
CA PRO A 437 11.50 20.59 -4.32
C PRO A 437 10.54 21.20 -3.31
N LYS A 438 9.88 22.30 -3.70
CA LYS A 438 8.81 22.91 -2.90
C LYS A 438 7.50 22.15 -3.13
N HIS A 439 6.73 21.98 -2.06
CA HIS A 439 5.47 21.25 -2.10
C HIS A 439 4.34 22.28 -2.21
N TRP A 440 3.64 22.30 -3.33
CA TRP A 440 2.51 23.19 -3.56
C TRP A 440 1.21 22.43 -3.42
N GLN A 441 0.31 22.93 -2.57
CA GLN A 441 -1.05 22.41 -2.46
C GLN A 441 -1.86 22.96 -3.62
N MET A 442 -2.45 22.07 -4.42
CA MET A 442 -3.42 22.44 -5.44
C MET A 442 -4.79 22.70 -4.82
N SER A 443 -5.67 23.38 -5.59
CA SER A 443 -7.08 23.57 -5.24
C SER A 443 -7.80 22.27 -4.90
N ASP A 444 -7.35 21.17 -5.50
CA ASP A 444 -7.96 19.84 -5.40
C ASP A 444 -7.46 19.06 -4.16
N GLY A 445 -6.67 19.70 -3.29
CA GLY A 445 -6.08 19.09 -2.09
C GLY A 445 -4.87 18.19 -2.37
N GLY A 446 -4.47 18.02 -3.63
CA GLY A 446 -3.25 17.31 -4.02
C GLY A 446 -1.98 18.13 -3.75
N VAL A 447 -0.90 17.48 -3.34
CA VAL A 447 0.42 18.12 -3.18
C VAL A 447 1.26 17.81 -4.42
N LYS A 448 1.75 18.85 -5.11
CA LYS A 448 2.69 18.70 -6.23
C LYS A 448 4.07 19.21 -5.84
N GLU A 449 5.08 18.40 -6.11
CA GLU A 449 6.48 18.79 -6.00
C GLU A 449 6.87 19.69 -7.19
N VAL A 450 7.35 20.89 -6.89
CA VAL A 450 7.73 21.91 -7.87
C VAL A 450 9.15 22.36 -7.61
N HIS A 451 10.01 22.21 -8.62
CA HIS A 451 11.33 22.82 -8.64
C HIS A 451 11.23 24.27 -9.13
N THR A 452 11.58 25.21 -8.25
CA THR A 452 11.75 26.62 -8.62
C THR A 452 13.14 26.83 -9.21
N PRO A 453 13.37 27.88 -10.01
CA PRO A 453 14.72 28.21 -10.50
C PRO A 453 15.75 28.33 -9.37
N PHE A 454 15.32 28.79 -8.19
CA PHE A 454 16.16 28.87 -7.00
C PHE A 454 16.55 27.50 -6.43
N THR A 455 15.61 26.55 -6.36
CA THR A 455 15.92 25.18 -5.93
C THR A 455 16.78 24.41 -6.95
N ILE A 456 16.60 24.70 -8.24
CA ILE A 456 17.45 24.13 -9.31
C ILE A 456 18.87 24.65 -9.16
N ARG A 457 19.05 25.96 -9.02
CA ARG A 457 20.35 26.59 -8.76
C ARG A 457 21.00 26.06 -7.48
N ALA A 458 20.24 25.90 -6.39
CA ALA A 458 20.75 25.32 -5.15
C ALA A 458 21.21 23.87 -5.32
N LYS A 459 20.50 23.09 -6.14
CA LYS A 459 20.90 21.72 -6.51
C LYS A 459 22.18 21.71 -7.35
N GLU A 460 22.31 22.57 -8.34
CA GLU A 460 23.54 22.72 -9.14
C GLU A 460 24.74 23.09 -8.25
N LEU A 461 24.56 24.02 -7.32
CA LEU A 461 25.61 24.40 -6.36
C LEU A 461 25.99 23.25 -5.41
N MET A 462 25.02 22.45 -4.97
CA MET A 462 25.26 21.24 -4.18
C MET A 462 26.07 20.21 -4.98
N ASP A 463 25.69 19.96 -6.24
CA ASP A 463 26.37 19.01 -7.12
C ASP A 463 27.81 19.45 -7.38
N LEU A 464 28.06 20.75 -7.61
CA LEU A 464 29.40 21.32 -7.74
C LEU A 464 30.22 21.17 -6.44
N TYR A 465 29.60 21.38 -5.27
CA TYR A 465 30.29 21.17 -3.99
C TYR A 465 30.70 19.71 -3.80
N HIS A 466 29.82 18.77 -4.13
CA HIS A 466 30.14 17.34 -4.09
C HIS A 466 31.24 16.98 -5.10
N GLY A 467 31.21 17.54 -6.31
CA GLY A 467 32.27 17.39 -7.31
C GLY A 467 33.62 17.94 -6.84
N LEU A 468 33.63 19.05 -6.10
CA LEU A 468 34.85 19.61 -5.52
C LEU A 468 35.44 18.73 -4.41
N LYS A 469 34.59 18.02 -3.65
CA LYS A 469 34.96 17.14 -2.53
C LYS A 469 35.32 15.72 -2.98
N ALA A 470 34.89 15.30 -4.16
CA ALA A 470 35.19 13.99 -4.73
C ALA A 470 36.71 13.78 -4.88
N SER A 471 37.17 12.55 -4.67
CA SER A 471 38.53 12.15 -5.00
C SER A 471 38.73 12.20 -6.52
N LEU A 472 39.96 12.47 -6.97
CA LEU A 472 40.28 12.47 -8.39
C LEU A 472 40.03 11.09 -8.99
N VAL A 473 39.15 11.02 -9.98
CA VAL A 473 38.98 9.85 -10.85
C VAL A 473 39.84 10.05 -12.10
N SER A 474 39.76 11.23 -12.73
CA SER A 474 40.65 11.69 -13.79
C SER A 474 41.08 13.15 -13.58
N VAL A 475 42.24 13.52 -14.13
CA VAL A 475 42.70 14.92 -14.16
C VAL A 475 41.76 15.76 -15.03
N ASP A 476 41.32 15.23 -16.18
CA ASP A 476 40.44 15.94 -17.11
C ASP A 476 39.06 16.20 -16.49
N GLU A 477 38.46 15.19 -15.85
CA GLU A 477 37.20 15.35 -15.13
C GLU A 477 37.30 16.40 -14.01
N ARG A 478 38.45 16.46 -13.32
CA ARG A 478 38.67 17.48 -12.30
C ARG A 478 38.78 18.87 -12.92
N LEU A 479 39.52 19.01 -14.01
CA LEU A 479 39.66 20.27 -14.72
C LEU A 479 38.29 20.76 -15.22
N ASP A 480 37.44 19.85 -15.68
CA ASP A 480 36.06 20.16 -16.06
C ASP A 480 35.25 20.65 -14.86
N VAL A 481 35.27 19.96 -13.71
CA VAL A 481 34.57 20.44 -12.50
C VAL A 481 35.08 21.82 -12.06
N LEU A 482 36.40 22.02 -12.06
CA LEU A 482 37.02 23.30 -11.75
C LEU A 482 36.59 24.40 -12.72
N LEU A 483 36.46 24.07 -14.01
CA LEU A 483 35.96 24.97 -15.03
C LEU A 483 34.50 25.35 -14.75
N HIS A 484 33.62 24.38 -14.49
CA HIS A 484 32.21 24.65 -14.17
C HIS A 484 32.06 25.54 -12.92
N VAL A 485 32.83 25.27 -11.86
CA VAL A 485 32.86 26.14 -10.66
C VAL A 485 33.36 27.54 -11.00
N LYS A 486 34.38 27.67 -11.85
CA LYS A 486 34.89 28.97 -12.28
C LYS A 486 33.84 29.79 -13.01
N TRP A 487 33.03 29.18 -13.88
CA TRP A 487 31.96 29.89 -14.60
C TRP A 487 30.82 30.32 -13.67
N THR A 488 30.38 29.46 -12.74
CA THR A 488 29.29 29.81 -11.82
C THR A 488 29.68 30.91 -10.83
N VAL A 489 30.93 30.89 -10.35
CA VAL A 489 31.45 31.91 -9.43
C VAL A 489 31.70 33.24 -10.12
N LYS A 490 32.02 33.24 -11.43
CA LYS A 490 32.22 34.45 -12.25
C LYS A 490 30.96 35.28 -12.47
N GLU A 491 29.77 34.73 -12.18
CA GLU A 491 28.52 35.50 -12.25
C GLU A 491 28.50 36.70 -11.30
N PHE A 492 29.29 36.65 -10.22
CA PHE A 492 29.37 37.72 -9.23
C PHE A 492 30.81 38.17 -9.02
N GLU A 493 31.06 39.48 -9.04
CA GLU A 493 32.38 40.04 -8.77
C GLU A 493 32.49 40.49 -7.30
N CYS A 494 33.04 39.63 -6.44
CA CYS A 494 33.28 39.93 -5.02
C CYS A 494 34.66 39.41 -4.55
N PRO A 495 35.22 39.90 -3.44
CA PRO A 495 36.54 39.45 -2.98
C PRO A 495 36.61 37.93 -2.75
N LEU A 496 35.52 37.31 -2.25
CA LEU A 496 35.41 35.86 -2.07
C LEU A 496 35.51 35.11 -3.42
N THR A 497 34.77 35.55 -4.44
CA THR A 497 34.80 34.95 -5.79
C THR A 497 36.19 35.05 -6.44
N LYS A 498 36.90 36.17 -6.23
CA LYS A 498 38.26 36.37 -6.73
C LYS A 498 39.24 35.39 -6.08
N GLU A 499 39.13 35.18 -4.77
CA GLU A 499 39.95 34.20 -4.05
C GLU A 499 39.67 32.77 -4.53
N ILE A 500 38.40 32.41 -4.72
CA ILE A 500 38.01 31.09 -5.27
C ILE A 500 38.62 30.89 -6.66
N ILE A 501 38.51 31.89 -7.56
CA ILE A 501 39.06 31.81 -8.92
C ILE A 501 40.59 31.68 -8.89
N GLU A 502 41.29 32.44 -8.04
CA GLU A 502 42.75 32.35 -7.90
C GLU A 502 43.18 30.96 -7.40
N LEU A 503 42.44 30.36 -6.47
CA LEU A 503 42.70 29.00 -5.99
C LEU A 503 42.41 27.95 -7.07
N ILE A 504 41.35 28.11 -7.85
CA ILE A 504 41.04 27.24 -8.99
C ILE A 504 42.17 27.29 -10.02
N ASP A 505 42.63 28.49 -10.39
CA ASP A 505 43.69 28.66 -11.37
C ASP A 505 45.01 28.06 -10.87
N ARG A 506 45.33 28.23 -9.58
CA ARG A 506 46.47 27.55 -8.94
C ARG A 506 46.33 26.02 -8.93
N GLU A 507 45.14 25.49 -8.66
CA GLU A 507 44.91 24.04 -8.70
C GLU A 507 45.11 23.49 -10.12
N ALA A 508 44.50 24.14 -11.12
CA ALA A 508 44.61 23.77 -12.52
C ALA A 508 46.07 23.80 -13.01
N ASP A 509 46.83 24.85 -12.66
CA ASP A 509 48.25 24.96 -12.99
C ASP A 509 49.08 23.82 -12.36
N MET A 510 48.79 23.46 -11.12
CA MET A 510 49.51 22.38 -10.43
C MET A 510 49.14 20.99 -10.96
N LEU A 511 47.89 20.79 -11.39
CA LEU A 511 47.44 19.57 -12.05
C LEU A 511 48.08 19.42 -13.43
N ASN A 512 48.11 20.48 -14.24
CA ASN A 512 48.75 20.49 -15.56
C ASN A 512 50.27 20.23 -15.46
N ARG A 513 50.90 20.59 -14.34
CA ARG A 513 52.32 20.30 -14.05
C ARG A 513 52.55 18.90 -13.45
N GLY A 514 51.51 18.09 -13.28
CA GLY A 514 51.61 16.71 -12.77
C GLY A 514 51.98 16.60 -11.29
N ARG A 515 51.59 17.56 -10.44
CA ARG A 515 51.85 17.47 -8.99
C ARG A 515 51.03 16.36 -8.34
N LYS A 516 51.62 15.69 -7.35
CA LYS A 516 50.96 14.62 -6.57
C LYS A 516 49.80 15.17 -5.74
N GLU A 517 48.70 14.42 -5.68
CA GLU A 517 47.46 14.83 -5.01
C GLU A 517 47.61 15.19 -3.54
N LYS A 518 48.48 14.46 -2.82
CA LYS A 518 48.77 14.72 -1.39
C LYS A 518 49.24 16.15 -1.15
N SER A 519 49.93 16.76 -2.12
CA SER A 519 50.38 18.15 -2.04
C SER A 519 49.23 19.16 -2.23
N LEU A 520 48.12 18.74 -2.83
CA LEU A 520 46.95 19.57 -3.16
C LEU A 520 45.87 19.52 -2.08
N GLU A 521 45.96 18.62 -1.10
CA GLU A 521 44.93 18.44 -0.06
C GLU A 521 44.58 19.73 0.69
N GLY A 522 45.60 20.51 1.07
CA GLY A 522 45.42 21.78 1.79
C GLY A 522 44.69 22.81 0.93
N LEU A 523 45.07 22.92 -0.35
CA LEU A 523 44.44 23.83 -1.31
C LEU A 523 42.98 23.42 -1.54
N ARG A 524 42.72 22.13 -1.78
CA ARG A 524 41.36 21.60 -1.99
C ARG A 524 40.46 21.84 -0.80
N LYS A 525 40.93 21.58 0.43
CA LYS A 525 40.17 21.87 1.65
C LYS A 525 39.81 23.35 1.76
N ARG A 526 40.75 24.26 1.44
CA ARG A 526 40.50 25.70 1.43
C ARG A 526 39.46 26.07 0.37
N LEU A 527 39.62 25.58 -0.86
CA LEU A 527 38.70 25.84 -1.97
C LEU A 527 37.29 25.33 -1.66
N SER A 528 37.13 24.10 -1.16
CA SER A 528 35.82 23.57 -0.75
C SER A 528 35.17 24.37 0.37
N ASN A 529 35.96 24.84 1.36
CA ASN A 529 35.44 25.67 2.45
C ASN A 529 35.00 27.06 1.96
N LEU A 530 35.76 27.70 1.07
CA LEU A 530 35.38 28.98 0.48
C LEU A 530 34.16 28.86 -0.44
N PHE A 531 34.08 27.77 -1.21
CA PHE A 531 32.91 27.50 -2.02
C PHE A 531 31.67 27.22 -1.17
N LEU A 532 31.82 26.56 -0.01
CA LEU A 532 30.73 26.41 0.95
C LEU A 532 30.26 27.75 1.51
N GLN A 533 31.19 28.66 1.85
CA GLN A 533 30.83 30.03 2.25
C GLN A 533 30.07 30.77 1.15
N PHE A 534 30.46 30.58 -0.12
CA PHE A 534 29.74 31.12 -1.28
C PHE A 534 28.29 30.62 -1.34
N ILE A 535 28.05 29.31 -1.09
CA ILE A 535 26.70 28.73 -1.08
C ILE A 535 25.85 29.23 0.10
N GLU A 536 26.47 29.55 1.25
CA GLU A 536 25.79 30.03 2.46
C GLU A 536 25.36 31.51 2.37
N ILE A 537 25.82 32.26 1.37
CA ILE A 537 25.49 33.68 1.20
C ILE A 537 24.19 33.81 0.38
N PRO A 538 23.18 34.55 0.90
CA PRO A 538 21.86 34.66 0.26
C PRO A 538 21.87 35.41 -1.07
N GLU A 539 22.86 36.28 -1.28
CA GLU A 539 23.05 37.00 -2.55
C GLU A 539 23.36 36.04 -3.71
N PHE A 540 24.09 34.96 -3.45
CA PHE A 540 24.50 33.99 -4.47
C PHE A 540 23.56 32.78 -4.54
N ASN A 541 22.97 32.42 -3.40
CA ASN A 541 21.98 31.35 -3.27
C ASN A 541 20.78 31.82 -2.43
N PRO A 542 19.66 32.21 -3.07
CA PRO A 542 18.50 32.74 -2.35
C PRO A 542 17.84 31.72 -1.40
N GLU A 543 17.97 30.40 -1.65
CA GLU A 543 17.42 29.39 -0.74
C GLU A 543 18.20 29.31 0.59
N SER A 544 19.43 29.82 0.67
CA SER A 544 20.21 29.88 1.91
C SER A 544 19.56 30.78 2.99
N ALA A 545 18.78 31.78 2.57
CA ALA A 545 18.00 32.61 3.48
C ALA A 545 16.93 31.79 4.24
N THR A 546 16.32 30.81 3.57
CA THR A 546 15.28 29.96 4.18
C THR A 546 15.88 29.05 5.26
N VAL A 547 17.10 28.56 5.05
CA VAL A 547 17.85 27.77 6.03
C VAL A 547 18.20 28.61 7.26
N LYS A 548 18.65 29.86 7.07
CA LYS A 548 18.95 30.77 8.19
C LYS A 548 17.70 31.10 9.01
N GLN A 549 16.57 31.32 8.35
CA GLN A 549 15.28 31.53 9.02
C GLN A 549 14.83 30.29 9.79
N HIS A 550 14.91 29.11 9.18
CA HIS A 550 14.57 27.85 9.83
C HIS A 550 15.49 27.53 11.02
N ALA A 551 16.78 27.83 10.91
CA ALA A 551 17.72 27.70 12.02
C ALA A 551 17.37 28.66 13.17
N SER A 552 16.93 29.88 12.86
CA SER A 552 16.50 30.86 13.87
C SER A 552 15.17 30.51 14.54
N SER A 553 14.27 29.81 13.85
CA SER A 553 12.97 29.38 14.41
C SER A 553 13.06 28.13 15.27
N VAL A 554 14.03 27.24 15.01
CA VAL A 554 14.25 26.01 15.81
C VAL A 554 15.05 26.29 17.10
N GLY A 555 15.74 27.45 17.18
CA GLY A 555 16.47 27.89 18.36
C GLY A 555 15.65 28.72 19.38
N ARG A 556 14.36 28.94 19.13
CA ARG A 556 13.38 29.44 20.11
C ARG A 556 12.44 28.30 20.48
#